data_AF-A0A8J3IVE5-F1
#
_entry.id   AF-A0A8J3IVE5-F1
#
_cell.length_a   1.000
_cell.length_b   1.000
_cell.length_c   1.000
_cell.angle_alpha   90.00
_cell.angle_beta   90.00
_cell.angle_gamma   90.00
#
_symmetry.space_group_name_H-M   'P 1'
#
loop_
_entity.id
_entity.type
_entity.pdbx_description
1 polymer ?
#
loop_
_entity_poly.entity_id
_entity_poly.type
_entity_poly.pdbx_seq_one_letter_code
_entity_poly.pdbx_strand_id
1 'polypeptide(L)'
;MEAALLFFMQALAVVGHTPEQVITDGHASYPRAVRETLGDQVLHRTKKYLNNCLEQDHRGIRTTVVSHAWFWKPYLGCPLLLCF
;
A
#
# COMPACT_ATOMS: atom_id res chain seq x y z
N MET A 1 10.47 -5.12 6.96
CA MET A 1 10.13 -6.25 6.06
C MET A 1 8.88 -6.96 6.53
N GLU A 2 8.80 -7.30 7.82
CA GLU A 2 7.67 -7.97 8.45
C GLU A 2 6.29 -7.35 8.14
N ALA A 3 6.20 -6.01 8.14
CA ALA A 3 4.97 -5.30 7.77
C ALA A 3 4.48 -5.61 6.34
N ALA A 4 5.39 -5.74 5.37
CA ALA A 4 5.01 -6.05 3.98
C ALA A 4 4.53 -7.49 3.82
N LEU A 5 5.10 -8.42 4.59
CA LEU A 5 4.64 -9.82 4.61
C LEU A 5 3.22 -9.92 5.18
N LEU A 6 3.01 -9.33 6.36
CA LEU A 6 1.69 -9.32 7.01
C LEU A 6 0.62 -8.67 6.12
N PHE A 7 0.98 -7.58 5.43
CA PHE A 7 0.10 -6.93 4.47
C PHE A 7 -0.35 -7.88 3.36
N PHE A 8 0.58 -8.58 2.69
CA PHE A 8 0.20 -9.51 1.62
C PHE A 8 -0.53 -10.75 2.13
N MET A 9 -0.21 -11.25 3.32
CA MET A 9 -0.96 -12.35 3.94
C MET A 9 -2.41 -11.94 4.23
N GLN A 10 -2.63 -10.74 4.76
CA GLN A 10 -3.97 -10.19 4.97
C GLN A 10 -4.70 -9.96 3.65
N ALA A 11 -4.01 -9.39 2.64
CA ALA A 11 -4.60 -9.17 1.32
C ALA A 11 -5.03 -10.50 0.67
N LEU A 12 -4.20 -11.55 0.76
CA LEU A 12 -4.55 -12.90 0.30
C LEU A 12 -5.75 -13.49 1.04
N ALA A 13 -5.83 -13.31 2.36
CA ALA A 13 -6.97 -13.76 3.14
C ALA A 13 -8.29 -13.06 2.73
N VAL A 14 -8.22 -11.78 2.36
CA VAL A 14 -9.38 -11.00 1.89
C VAL A 14 -9.77 -11.37 0.47
N VAL A 15 -8.81 -11.53 -0.43
CA VAL A 15 -9.04 -11.80 -1.86
C VAL A 15 -9.38 -13.28 -2.11
N GLY A 16 -8.90 -14.20 -1.27
CA GLY A 16 -9.21 -15.62 -1.30
C GLY A 16 -8.54 -16.42 -2.43
N HIS A 17 -7.76 -15.77 -3.30
CA HIS A 17 -7.00 -16.41 -4.37
C HIS A 17 -5.70 -15.64 -4.65
N THR A 18 -4.72 -16.35 -5.23
CA THR A 18 -3.43 -15.76 -5.62
C THR A 18 -3.57 -15.01 -6.95
N PRO A 19 -3.25 -13.71 -7.01
CA PRO A 19 -3.27 -12.94 -8.26
C PRO A 19 -2.14 -13.36 -9.20
N GLU A 20 -2.38 -13.29 -10.52
CA GLU A 20 -1.36 -13.60 -11.54
C GLU A 20 -0.27 -12.52 -11.66
N GLN A 21 -0.61 -11.27 -11.31
CA GLN A 21 0.28 -10.11 -11.40
C GLN A 21 0.09 -9.19 -10.21
N VAL A 22 1.21 -8.71 -9.66
CA VAL A 22 1.22 -7.72 -8.58
C VAL A 22 2.04 -6.51 -8.98
N ILE A 23 1.46 -5.33 -8.75
CA ILE A 23 2.09 -4.05 -8.98
C ILE A 23 2.36 -3.42 -7.63
N THR A 24 3.62 -3.07 -7.36
CA THR A 24 3.98 -2.35 -6.14
C THR A 24 4.81 -1.11 -6.47
N ASP A 25 4.90 -0.20 -5.51
CA ASP A 25 5.98 0.79 -5.52
C ASP A 25 7.33 0.07 -5.38
N GLY A 26 8.40 0.67 -5.89
CA GLY A 26 9.71 0.01 -6.06
C GLY A 26 10.46 -0.28 -4.76
N HIS A 27 9.78 -0.38 -3.62
CA HIS A 27 10.41 -0.58 -2.33
C HIS A 27 11.13 -1.93 -2.23
N ALA A 28 12.33 -1.91 -1.66
CA ALA A 28 13.25 -3.05 -1.63
C ALA A 28 12.71 -4.27 -0.85
N SER A 29 11.71 -4.07 0.03
CA SER A 29 11.11 -5.16 0.80
C SER A 29 10.05 -5.97 0.05
N TYR A 30 9.46 -5.43 -1.02
CA TYR A 30 8.35 -6.10 -1.71
C TYR A 30 8.74 -7.30 -2.56
N PRO A 31 9.85 -7.29 -3.33
CA PRO A 31 10.20 -8.47 -4.13
C PRO A 31 10.33 -9.72 -3.29
N ARG A 32 10.89 -9.60 -2.08
CA ARG A 32 11.01 -10.72 -1.14
C ARG A 32 9.65 -11.10 -0.53
N ALA A 33 8.86 -10.11 -0.10
CA ALA A 33 7.57 -10.36 0.50
C ALA A 33 6.56 -11.00 -0.48
N VAL A 34 6.58 -10.59 -1.75
CA VAL A 34 5.76 -11.16 -2.82
C VAL A 34 6.13 -12.62 -3.04
N ARG A 35 7.42 -12.95 -3.15
CA ARG A 35 7.86 -14.35 -3.33
C ARG A 35 7.45 -15.25 -2.17
N GLU A 36 7.60 -14.76 -0.94
CA GLU A 36 7.28 -15.53 0.28
C GLU A 36 5.77 -15.72 0.49
N THR A 37 4.92 -14.79 0.04
CA THR A 37 3.46 -14.84 0.29
C THR A 37 2.64 -15.29 -0.91
N LEU A 38 2.95 -14.77 -2.10
CA LEU A 38 2.18 -14.96 -3.34
C LEU A 38 2.79 -16.07 -4.22
N GLY A 39 4.06 -16.41 -3.99
CA GLY A 39 4.79 -17.43 -4.74
C GLY A 39 5.55 -16.88 -5.95
N ASP A 40 6.48 -17.71 -6.46
CA ASP A 40 7.42 -17.33 -7.53
C ASP A 40 6.77 -17.23 -8.93
N GLN A 41 5.51 -17.66 -9.08
CA GLN A 41 4.75 -17.62 -10.33
C GLN A 41 4.09 -16.26 -10.59
N VAL A 42 4.02 -15.39 -9.58
CA VAL A 42 3.35 -14.10 -9.69
C VAL A 42 4.27 -13.08 -10.33
N LEU A 43 3.80 -12.45 -11.41
CA LEU A 43 4.54 -11.42 -12.12
C LEU A 43 4.58 -10.14 -11.29
N HIS A 44 5.73 -9.87 -10.66
CA HIS A 44 5.96 -8.61 -9.95
C HIS A 44 6.39 -7.52 -10.92
N ARG A 45 5.64 -6.41 -10.99
CA ARG A 45 5.96 -5.25 -11.81
C ARG A 45 6.07 -3.98 -10.98
N THR A 46 7.09 -3.19 -11.27
CA THR A 46 7.26 -1.83 -10.74
C THR A 46 7.05 -0.85 -11.90
N LYS A 47 5.90 -0.17 -11.92
CA LYS A 47 5.59 0.86 -12.93
C LYS A 47 5.04 2.11 -12.26
N LYS A 48 5.80 3.20 -12.35
CA LYS A 48 5.46 4.51 -11.77
C LYS A 48 4.04 4.97 -12.14
N TYR A 49 3.65 4.85 -13.40
CA TYR A 49 2.36 5.33 -13.88
C TYR A 49 1.16 4.45 -13.47
N LEU A 50 1.38 3.15 -13.21
CA LEU A 50 0.33 2.28 -12.70
C LEU A 50 0.16 2.45 -11.18
N ASN A 51 1.24 2.79 -10.49
CA ASN A 51 1.20 3.15 -9.07
C ASN A 51 0.37 4.42 -8.83
N ASN A 52 0.42 5.39 -9.75
CA ASN A 52 -0.41 6.60 -9.65
C ASN A 52 -1.91 6.28 -9.51
N CYS A 53 -2.43 5.24 -10.18
CA CYS A 53 -3.84 4.87 -10.07
C CYS A 53 -4.18 4.33 -8.67
N LEU A 54 -3.34 3.43 -8.14
CA LEU A 54 -3.45 2.94 -6.76
C LEU A 54 -3.31 4.10 -5.75
N GLU A 55 -2.37 5.01 -5.99
CA GLU A 55 -2.22 6.22 -5.19
C GLU A 55 -3.45 7.12 -5.29
N GLN A 56 -4.11 7.25 -6.44
CA GLN A 56 -5.35 8.02 -6.56
C GLN A 56 -6.50 7.37 -5.80
N ASP A 57 -6.68 6.06 -5.92
CA ASP A 57 -7.72 5.30 -5.20
C ASP A 57 -7.59 5.48 -3.68
N HIS A 58 -6.35 5.42 -3.19
CA HIS A 58 -6.06 5.69 -1.78
C HIS A 58 -6.34 7.15 -1.35
N ARG A 59 -6.53 8.13 -2.26
CA ARG A 59 -6.90 9.50 -1.87
C ARG A 59 -8.30 9.56 -1.26
N GLY A 60 -9.24 8.74 -1.74
CA GLY A 60 -10.59 8.67 -1.16
C GLY A 60 -10.52 8.21 0.30
N ILE A 61 -9.83 7.09 0.54
CA ILE A 61 -9.61 6.55 1.88
C ILE A 61 -8.85 7.57 2.74
N ARG A 62 -7.73 8.12 2.26
CA ARG A 62 -6.95 9.13 2.99
C ARG A 62 -7.80 10.31 3.40
N THR A 63 -8.63 10.84 2.49
CA THR A 63 -9.53 11.95 2.79
C THR A 63 -10.51 11.60 3.90
N THR A 64 -11.03 10.37 3.96
CA THR A 64 -11.91 9.89 5.04
C THR A 64 -11.18 9.67 6.37
N VAL A 65 -10.03 8.98 6.38
CA VAL A 65 -9.28 8.78 7.65
C VAL A 65 -8.70 10.08 8.19
N VAL A 66 -8.20 10.98 7.31
CA VAL A 66 -7.79 12.30 7.79
C VAL A 66 -8.98 13.15 8.18
N SER A 67 -10.15 13.08 7.54
CA SER A 67 -11.33 13.88 7.97
C SER A 67 -11.87 13.46 9.33
N HIS A 68 -11.80 12.19 9.72
CA HIS A 68 -12.01 11.78 11.12
C HIS A 68 -10.91 12.28 12.07
N ALA A 69 -9.68 12.43 11.61
CA ALA A 69 -8.59 13.03 12.39
C ALA A 69 -8.66 14.58 12.48
N TRP A 70 -9.29 15.25 11.50
CA TRP A 70 -9.50 16.70 11.49
C TRP A 70 -10.52 17.17 12.54
N PHE A 71 -11.40 16.28 13.03
CA PHE A 71 -12.38 16.62 14.08
C PHE A 71 -11.73 16.81 15.46
N TRP A 72 -10.45 16.42 15.64
CA TRP A 72 -9.73 16.66 16.89
C TRP A 72 -8.32 17.17 16.64
N LYS A 73 -8.17 18.50 16.48
CA LYS A 73 -7.06 19.29 17.04
C LYS A 73 -7.23 20.79 16.76
N PRO A 74 -7.51 21.61 17.79
CA PRO A 74 -7.28 23.04 17.70
C PRO A 74 -5.78 23.30 17.97
N TYR A 75 -5.15 24.11 17.11
CA TYR A 75 -3.79 24.65 17.22
C TYR A 75 -2.62 23.67 17.07
N LEU A 76 -1.94 23.71 15.92
CA LEU A 76 -0.49 23.93 15.78
C LEU A 76 -0.13 23.87 14.29
N GLY A 77 0.20 25.03 13.73
CA GLY A 77 0.63 25.16 12.34
C GLY A 77 2.03 24.60 12.12
N CYS A 78 2.15 23.66 11.18
CA CYS A 78 3.37 23.36 10.42
C CYS A 78 2.98 22.41 9.27
N PRO A 79 2.92 22.85 8.00
CA PRO A 79 2.47 22.01 6.89
C PRO A 79 3.67 21.31 6.25
N LEU A 80 4.29 20.37 6.96
CA LEU A 80 5.24 19.44 6.36
C LEU A 80 5.00 18.07 6.98
N LEU A 81 4.04 17.33 6.40
CA LEU A 81 3.73 15.96 6.78
C LEU A 81 4.22 15.00 5.69
N LEU A 82 5.27 14.27 6.05
CA LEU A 82 5.72 12.92 5.64
C LEU A 82 5.27 12.34 4.28
N CYS A 83 6.27 11.91 3.50
CA CYS A 83 6.13 10.79 2.56
C CYS A 83 6.14 9.45 3.33
N PHE A 84 5.10 8.65 3.15
CA PHE A 84 5.12 7.20 3.34
C PHE A 84 5.66 6.53 2.07
#